data_AF-A0A1V1TPH7-F1
#
_entry.id   AF-A0A1V1TPH7-F1
#
_cell.length_a   1.000
_cell.length_b   1.000
_cell.length_c   1.000
_cell.angle_alpha   90.00
_cell.angle_beta   90.00
_cell.angle_gamma   90.00
#
_symmetry.space_group_name_H-M   'P 1'
#
loop_
_entity.id
_entity.type
_entity.pdbx_description
1 polymer ?
#
loop_
_entity_poly.entity_id
_entity_poly.type
_entity_poly.pdbx_seq_one_letter_code
_entity_poly.pdbx_strand_id
1 'polypeptide(L)'
;MASPLGLLVHVQKITKQHHRKRETRAYDVVAVHGLGGNRAMSWSSYGEHEGSEMWLNDTLPTILDRPRIMTFDYELNSRCITVAGIHKQALDLLESLEDKRKEAGVW
;
A
#
# COMPACT_ATOMS: atom_id res chain seq x y z
N MET A 1 -14.22 -59.20 -21.74
CA MET A 1 -13.29 -59.04 -20.61
C MET A 1 -12.76 -57.62 -20.66
N ALA A 2 -13.19 -56.76 -19.73
CA ALA A 2 -12.97 -55.32 -19.79
C ALA A 2 -11.78 -54.93 -18.88
N SER A 3 -10.85 -54.14 -19.43
CA SER A 3 -9.73 -53.53 -18.71
C SER A 3 -10.21 -52.48 -17.71
N PRO A 4 -9.59 -52.33 -16.53
CA PRO A 4 -9.86 -51.19 -15.66
C PRO A 4 -9.11 -49.96 -16.16
N LEU A 5 -9.85 -48.89 -16.43
CA LEU A 5 -9.34 -47.55 -16.68
C LEU A 5 -8.57 -47.05 -15.44
N GLY A 6 -7.26 -46.86 -15.59
CA GLY A 6 -6.42 -46.21 -14.58
C GLY A 6 -6.70 -44.71 -14.52
N LEU A 7 -7.08 -44.21 -13.35
CA LEU A 7 -7.22 -42.80 -13.06
C LEU A 7 -5.82 -42.18 -12.86
N LEU A 8 -5.33 -41.44 -13.84
CA LEU A 8 -4.10 -40.65 -13.72
C LEU A 8 -4.41 -39.36 -12.94
N VAL A 9 -4.20 -39.37 -11.63
CA VAL A 9 -4.23 -38.15 -10.82
C VAL A 9 -2.95 -37.36 -11.11
N HIS A 10 -3.07 -36.28 -11.89
CA HIS A 10 -1.99 -35.36 -12.16
C HIS A 10 -1.77 -34.48 -10.92
N VAL A 11 -1.01 -34.98 -9.94
CA VAL A 11 -0.51 -34.15 -8.84
C VAL A 11 0.56 -33.23 -9.42
N GLN A 12 0.17 -32.01 -9.80
CA GLN A 12 1.16 -30.98 -10.06
C GLN A 12 1.96 -30.76 -8.77
N LYS A 13 3.25 -31.06 -8.82
CA LYS A 13 4.21 -30.58 -7.83
C LYS A 13 4.02 -29.07 -7.76
N ILE A 14 3.39 -28.59 -6.69
CA ILE A 14 3.43 -27.18 -6.32
C ILE A 14 4.92 -26.86 -6.20
N THR A 15 5.46 -26.22 -7.23
CA THR A 15 6.79 -25.66 -7.22
C THR A 15 6.84 -24.75 -6.01
N LYS A 16 7.89 -24.90 -5.19
CA LYS A 16 8.11 -24.10 -3.99
C LYS A 16 8.06 -22.63 -4.40
N GLN A 17 6.90 -21.99 -4.23
CA GLN A 17 6.83 -20.55 -4.23
C GLN A 17 7.79 -20.14 -3.14
N HIS A 18 8.79 -19.33 -3.49
CA HIS A 18 9.61 -18.65 -2.51
C HIS A 18 8.67 -17.78 -1.70
N HIS A 19 8.08 -18.33 -0.63
CA HIS A 19 7.46 -17.56 0.42
C HIS A 19 8.58 -16.74 1.03
N ARG A 20 8.83 -15.56 0.45
CA ARG A 20 9.60 -14.51 1.09
C ARG A 20 8.93 -14.33 2.45
N LYS A 21 9.60 -14.77 3.52
CA LYS A 21 9.17 -14.56 4.90
C LYS A 21 8.82 -13.08 4.99
N ARG A 22 7.53 -12.74 4.95
CA ARG A 22 7.10 -11.37 5.17
C ARG A 22 7.42 -11.12 6.63
N GLU A 23 8.35 -10.22 6.88
CA GLU A 23 8.49 -9.64 8.20
C GLU A 23 7.11 -9.22 8.69
N THR A 24 6.71 -9.75 9.84
CA THR A 24 5.46 -9.38 10.49
C THR A 24 5.57 -7.93 10.91
N ARG A 25 4.95 -7.05 10.12
CA ARG A 25 4.76 -5.64 10.47
C ARG A 25 3.51 -5.56 11.33
N ALA A 26 3.62 -4.95 12.51
CA ALA A 26 2.49 -4.83 13.43
C ALA A 26 1.50 -3.73 12.99
N TYR A 27 1.98 -2.73 12.24
CA TYR A 27 1.19 -1.57 11.84
C TYR A 27 1.47 -1.16 10.40
N ASP A 28 0.41 -0.84 9.66
CA ASP A 28 0.47 -0.18 8.36
C ASP A 28 -0.13 1.23 8.50
N VAL A 29 0.69 2.25 8.29
CA VAL A 29 0.34 3.67 8.43
C VAL A 29 0.26 4.28 7.04
N VAL A 30 -0.94 4.72 6.67
CA VAL A 30 -1.23 5.36 5.39
C VAL A 30 -1.51 6.83 5.64
N ALA A 31 -0.69 7.72 5.10
CA ALA A 31 -0.78 9.15 5.30
C ALA A 31 -1.02 9.89 3.97
N VAL A 32 -2.03 10.75 3.95
CA VAL A 32 -2.39 11.62 2.82
C VAL A 32 -2.40 13.05 3.34
N HIS A 33 -1.68 13.95 2.67
CA HIS A 33 -1.57 15.34 3.14
C HIS A 33 -2.87 16.14 2.96
N GLY A 34 -2.95 17.30 3.62
CA GLY A 34 -4.04 18.26 3.42
C GLY A 34 -3.96 19.04 2.10
N LEU A 35 -4.93 19.92 1.86
CA LEU A 35 -4.98 20.77 0.66
C LEU A 35 -3.71 21.62 0.55
N GLY A 36 -3.05 21.57 -0.60
CA GLY A 36 -1.81 22.33 -0.87
C GLY A 36 -0.57 21.78 -0.16
N GLY A 37 -0.71 20.62 0.48
CA GLY A 37 0.40 19.94 1.14
C GLY A 37 1.29 19.16 0.18
N ASN A 38 2.35 18.59 0.75
CA ASN A 38 3.26 17.66 0.12
C ASN A 38 3.37 16.37 0.95
N ARG A 39 3.49 15.21 0.29
CA ARG A 39 3.54 13.89 0.97
C ARG A 39 4.63 13.75 2.04
N ALA A 40 5.72 14.50 1.96
CA ALA A 40 6.81 14.49 2.96
C ALA A 40 6.75 15.72 3.87
N MET A 41 6.66 16.91 3.29
CA MET A 41 6.80 18.17 4.04
C MET A 41 5.63 18.45 4.99
N SER A 42 4.42 17.95 4.66
CA SER A 42 3.23 18.16 5.52
C SER A 42 3.36 17.50 6.90
N TRP A 43 4.29 16.56 7.04
CA TRP A 43 4.54 15.81 8.26
C TRP A 43 5.85 16.22 8.92
N SER A 44 6.36 17.41 8.61
CA SER A 44 7.62 17.91 9.15
C SER A 44 7.39 18.95 10.25
N SER A 45 8.12 18.87 11.36
CA SER A 45 7.95 19.74 12.54
C SER A 45 8.12 21.24 12.27
N TYR A 46 8.96 21.59 11.29
CA TYR A 46 9.26 22.96 10.89
C TYR A 46 9.13 23.20 9.37
N GLY A 47 8.31 22.41 8.66
CA GLY A 47 8.16 22.58 7.20
C GLY A 47 9.46 22.35 6.43
N GLU A 48 9.81 23.25 5.49
CA GLU A 48 10.97 23.12 4.59
C GLU A 48 12.31 23.64 5.14
N HIS A 49 12.40 23.90 6.45
CA HIS A 49 13.62 24.42 7.07
C HIS A 49 14.66 23.33 7.33
N GLU A 50 15.95 23.69 7.28
CA GLU A 50 17.03 22.79 7.73
C GLU A 50 16.80 22.35 9.18
N GLY A 51 16.92 21.05 9.43
CA GLY A 51 16.60 20.43 10.73
C GLY A 51 15.15 20.02 10.90
N SER A 52 14.32 20.08 9.85
CA SER A 52 12.95 19.55 9.89
C SER A 52 12.94 18.03 10.08
N GLU A 53 12.32 17.57 11.16
CA GLU A 53 12.10 16.15 11.42
C GLU A 53 10.74 15.73 10.85
N MET A 54 10.73 14.68 10.01
CA MET A 54 9.51 14.11 9.46
C MET A 54 8.93 13.12 10.47
N TRP A 55 8.00 13.57 11.31
CA TRP A 55 7.56 12.82 12.50
C TRP A 55 7.00 11.42 12.18
N LEU A 56 6.46 11.21 10.97
CA LEU A 56 6.01 9.89 10.52
C LEU A 56 7.15 8.87 10.35
N ASN A 57 8.32 9.30 9.88
CA ASN A 57 9.45 8.40 9.63
C ASN A 57 10.49 8.43 10.75
N ASP A 58 10.68 9.58 11.38
CA ASP A 58 11.76 9.77 12.34
C ASP A 58 11.30 9.49 13.77
N THR A 59 10.09 9.93 14.12
CA THR A 59 9.57 9.81 15.48
C THR A 59 8.68 8.57 15.66
N LEU A 60 7.75 8.30 14.73
CA LEU A 60 6.74 7.25 14.89
C LEU A 60 7.32 5.84 15.10
N PRO A 61 8.44 5.43 14.47
CA PRO A 61 9.06 4.13 14.74
C PRO A 61 9.65 3.97 16.14
N THR A 62 9.82 5.07 16.89
CA THR A 62 10.24 5.01 18.31
C THR A 62 9.08 4.66 19.24
N ILE A 63 7.84 4.79 18.75
CA ILE A 63 6.60 4.59 19.51
C ILE A 63 5.90 3.29 19.09
N LEU A 64 5.86 3.02 17.77
CA LEU A 64 5.22 1.82 17.21
C LEU A 64 6.28 0.77 16.86
N ASP A 65 5.99 -0.49 17.18
CA ASP A 65 6.85 -1.60 16.77
C ASP A 65 6.72 -1.84 15.26
N ARG A 66 7.80 -1.49 14.54
CA ARG A 66 8.00 -1.78 13.11
C ARG A 66 6.83 -1.33 12.20
N PRO A 67 6.43 -0.04 12.22
CA PRO A 67 5.39 0.45 11.33
C PRO A 67 5.87 0.44 9.87
N ARG A 68 4.97 0.08 8.96
CA ARG A 68 5.09 0.40 7.53
C ARG A 68 4.47 1.75 7.28
N ILE A 69 5.28 2.77 7.08
CA ILE A 69 4.79 4.10 6.72
C ILE A 69 4.69 4.23 5.19
N MET A 70 3.56 4.72 4.71
CA MET A 70 3.28 5.00 3.30
C MET A 70 2.65 6.38 3.18
N THR A 71 3.37 7.31 2.55
CA THR A 71 2.90 8.68 2.31
C THR A 71 2.50 8.88 0.86
N PHE A 72 1.31 9.42 0.63
CA PHE A 72 0.76 9.62 -0.71
C PHE A 72 0.63 11.11 -1.04
N ASP A 73 0.89 11.40 -2.31
CA ASP A 73 0.65 12.70 -2.94
C ASP A 73 -0.67 12.66 -3.72
N TYR A 74 -1.28 13.82 -3.93
CA TYR A 74 -2.34 13.97 -4.93
C TYR A 74 -2.22 15.31 -5.64
N GLU A 75 -2.49 15.30 -6.94
CA GLU A 75 -2.50 16.51 -7.74
C GLU A 75 -3.76 17.32 -7.42
N LEU A 76 -3.56 18.57 -7.00
CA LEU A 76 -4.64 19.55 -6.91
C LEU A 76 -5.12 19.92 -8.30
N ASN A 77 -6.26 19.37 -8.68
CA ASN A 77 -6.98 19.76 -9.88
C ASN A 77 -8.41 20.19 -9.52
N SER A 78 -9.17 20.67 -10.51
CA SER A 78 -10.54 21.15 -10.31
C SER A 78 -11.49 20.11 -9.71
N ARG A 79 -11.16 18.81 -9.77
CA ARG A 79 -11.95 17.73 -9.12
C ARG A 79 -11.73 17.71 -7.61
N CYS A 80 -10.61 18.19 -7.09
CA CYS A 80 -10.31 18.20 -5.65
C CYS A 80 -11.00 19.35 -4.88
N ILE A 81 -11.82 20.16 -5.56
CA ILE A 81 -12.49 21.34 -4.99
C ILE A 81 -13.90 21.00 -4.49
N THR A 82 -14.48 19.88 -4.93
CA THR A 82 -15.83 19.45 -4.55
C THR A 82 -15.81 18.13 -3.80
N VAL A 83 -16.75 17.93 -2.87
CA VAL A 83 -16.91 16.65 -2.15
C VAL A 83 -17.07 15.47 -3.11
N ALA A 84 -17.87 15.64 -4.18
CA ALA A 84 -18.08 14.60 -5.18
C ALA A 84 -16.79 14.24 -5.92
N GLY A 85 -15.96 15.25 -6.27
CA GLY A 85 -14.70 15.00 -6.96
C GLY A 85 -13.62 14.40 -6.04
N ILE A 86 -13.60 14.77 -4.75
CA ILE A 86 -12.78 14.08 -3.74
C ILE A 86 -13.18 12.60 -3.62
N HIS A 87 -14.50 12.32 -3.52
CA HIS A 87 -15.00 10.95 -3.44
C HIS A 87 -14.63 10.12 -4.68
N LYS A 88 -14.76 10.72 -5.88
CA LYS A 88 -14.33 10.08 -7.12
C LYS A 88 -12.83 9.77 -7.13
N GLN A 89 -12.00 10.72 -6.73
CA GLN A 89 -10.54 10.52 -6.68
C GLN A 89 -10.14 9.42 -5.68
N ALA A 90 -10.86 9.30 -4.55
CA ALA A 90 -10.64 8.24 -3.58
C ALA A 90 -11.00 6.86 -4.15
N LEU A 91 -12.11 6.74 -4.87
CA LEU A 91 -12.50 5.49 -5.55
C LEU A 91 -11.48 5.09 -6.62
N ASP A 92 -11.10 6.03 -7.50
CA ASP A 92 -10.11 5.79 -8.56
C ASP A 92 -8.77 5.28 -7.97
N LEU A 93 -8.35 5.82 -6.82
CA LEU A 93 -7.16 5.35 -6.11
C LEU A 93 -7.34 3.92 -5.57
N LEU A 94 -8.48 3.60 -4.95
CA LEU A 94 -8.75 2.28 -4.41
C LEU A 94 -8.78 1.21 -5.50
N GLU A 95 -9.44 1.49 -6.64
CA GLU A 95 -9.46 0.59 -7.80
C GLU A 95 -8.05 0.35 -8.34
N SER A 96 -7.26 1.42 -8.52
CA SER A 96 -5.87 1.29 -8.99
C SER A 96 -4.98 0.47 -8.03
N LEU A 97 -5.17 0.63 -6.72
CA LEU A 97 -4.46 -0.15 -5.71
C LEU A 97 -4.89 -1.61 -5.72
N GLU A 98 -6.18 -1.88 -5.93
CA GLU A 98 -6.70 -3.22 -6.08
C GLU A 98 -6.03 -3.90 -7.27
N ASP A 99 -6.08 -3.28 -8.45
CA ASP A 99 -5.50 -3.81 -9.68
C ASP A 99 -4.00 -4.11 -9.55
N LYS A 100 -3.23 -3.22 -8.90
CA LYS A 100 -1.81 -3.48 -8.61
C LYS A 100 -1.58 -4.68 -7.69
N ARG A 101 -2.48 -4.94 -6.74
CA ARG A 101 -2.40 -6.16 -5.89
C ARG A 101 -2.68 -7.41 -6.72
N LYS A 102 -3.65 -7.34 -7.64
CA LYS A 102 -3.99 -8.41 -8.58
C LYS A 102 -2.77 -8.77 -9.44
N GLU A 103 -2.13 -7.76 -10.03
CA GLU A 103 -0.93 -7.89 -10.86
C GLU A 103 0.26 -8.49 -10.09
N ALA A 104 0.43 -8.11 -8.82
CA ALA A 104 1.51 -8.62 -7.98
C ALA A 104 1.28 -10.08 -7.52
N GLY A 105 0.14 -10.69 -7.85
CA GLY A 105 -0.21 -12.05 -7.42
C GLY A 105 -0.42 -12.20 -5.92
N VAL A 106 -0.74 -11.09 -5.22
CA VAL A 106 -1.01 -11.07 -3.78
C VAL A 106 -2.51 -10.97 -3.59
N TRP A 107 -3.15 -12.12 -3.35
CA TRP A 107 -4.58 -12.27 -3.09
C TRP A 107 -4.79 -12.93 -1.74
#